data_AF-A0A538RR32-F1
#
_entry.id   AF-A0A538RR32-F1
#
_cell.length_a   1.000
_cell.length_b   1.000
_cell.length_c   1.000
_cell.angle_alpha   90.00
_cell.angle_beta   90.00
_cell.angle_gamma   90.00
#
_symmetry.space_group_name_H-M   'P 1'
#
loop_
_entity.id
_entity.type
_entity.pdbx_description
1 polymer ?
#
loop_
_entity_poly.entity_id
_entity_poly.type
_entity_poly.pdbx_seq_one_letter_code
_entity_poly.pdbx_strand_id
1 'polypeptide(L)'
;MTAGYDCCRCGACCCSPWEGEGYVRLYEPDSARLRRFALPLVTLLQPGEGGQMAELLLLATRRDPEGTRVCIALAGKVGEACGCSIYEDRPLLCRKFQVGDTLCREARRREGLPV
;
A
#
# COMPACT_ATOMS: atom_id res chain seq x y z
N MET A 1 17.17 -18.14 0.52
CA MET A 1 16.17 -18.80 -0.34
C MET A 1 14.94 -17.91 -0.40
N THR A 2 14.79 -17.10 -1.45
CA THR A 2 13.73 -16.09 -1.64
C THR A 2 12.63 -16.55 -2.61
N ALA A 3 12.57 -17.84 -2.93
CA ALA A 3 11.77 -18.39 -4.03
C ALA A 3 10.26 -18.61 -3.71
N GLY A 4 9.70 -17.98 -2.67
CA GLY A 4 8.35 -18.36 -2.18
C GLY A 4 7.32 -17.24 -2.03
N TYR A 5 7.70 -15.96 -2.12
CA TYR A 5 6.74 -14.88 -1.87
C TYR A 5 6.18 -14.33 -3.17
N ASP A 6 4.93 -14.67 -3.44
CA ASP A 6 4.14 -14.06 -4.51
C ASP A 6 3.25 -12.95 -3.94
N CYS A 7 3.62 -11.70 -4.22
CA CYS A 7 2.84 -10.52 -3.83
C CYS A 7 1.51 -10.41 -4.57
N CYS A 8 1.36 -11.03 -5.73
CA CYS A 8 0.10 -11.13 -6.48
C CYS A 8 -0.79 -12.27 -5.96
N ARG A 9 -0.45 -12.86 -4.81
CA ARG A 9 -1.26 -13.87 -4.12
C ARG A 9 -1.40 -13.64 -2.63
N CYS A 10 -0.40 -13.02 -1.98
CA CYS A 10 -0.46 -12.84 -0.52
C CYS A 10 -1.05 -11.51 -0.06
N GLY A 11 -0.92 -10.42 -0.83
CA GLY A 11 -1.49 -9.11 -0.47
C GLY A 11 -0.81 -8.39 0.70
N ALA A 12 0.20 -8.98 1.35
CA ALA A 12 0.82 -8.47 2.58
C ALA A 12 1.30 -7.01 2.47
N CYS A 13 1.89 -6.63 1.34
CA CYS A 13 2.39 -5.26 1.11
C CYS A 13 1.28 -4.23 0.85
N CYS A 14 0.02 -4.67 0.73
CA CYS A 14 -1.14 -3.79 0.65
C CYS A 14 -1.80 -3.58 2.02
N CYS A 15 -1.39 -4.30 3.07
CA CYS A 15 -1.92 -4.11 4.40
C CYS A 15 -1.27 -2.90 5.07
N SER A 16 -2.08 -1.89 5.40
CA SER A 16 -1.64 -0.69 6.09
C SER A 16 -1.44 -1.00 7.56
N PRO A 17 -0.24 -0.77 8.13
CA PRO A 17 -0.02 -0.92 9.56
C PRO A 17 -0.51 0.29 10.37
N TRP A 18 -1.06 1.30 9.71
CA TRP A 18 -1.57 2.52 10.33
C TRP A 18 -3.09 2.58 10.19
N GLU A 19 -3.77 3.13 11.20
CA GLU A 19 -5.23 3.30 11.23
C GLU A 19 -5.77 4.45 10.34
N GLY A 20 -4.89 5.21 9.69
CA GLY A 20 -5.26 6.35 8.86
C GLY A 20 -5.91 5.99 7.53
N GLU A 21 -6.59 6.96 6.93
CA GLU A 21 -7.24 6.80 5.62
C GLU A 21 -6.27 6.79 4.44
N GLY A 22 -5.00 7.18 4.65
CA GLY A 22 -3.95 7.13 3.62
C GLY A 22 -2.90 6.07 3.93
N TYR A 23 -2.33 5.46 2.90
CA TYR A 23 -1.29 4.44 3.04
C TYR A 23 0.01 4.79 2.32
N VAL A 24 -0.03 4.89 0.99
CA VAL A 24 1.18 5.11 0.18
C VAL A 24 1.20 6.53 -0.34
N ARG A 25 2.19 7.32 0.09
CA ARG A 25 2.43 8.66 -0.45
C ARG A 25 2.73 8.58 -1.95
N LEU A 26 2.08 9.44 -2.71
CA LEU A 26 2.30 9.66 -4.13
C LEU A 26 3.17 10.90 -4.32
N TYR A 27 4.19 10.76 -5.15
CA TYR A 27 4.96 11.89 -5.68
C TYR A 27 4.41 12.29 -7.05
N GLU A 28 4.79 13.47 -7.54
CA GLU A 28 4.23 14.05 -8.76
C GLU A 28 4.23 13.14 -10.02
N PRO A 29 5.25 12.29 -10.30
CA PRO A 29 5.16 11.37 -11.44
C PRO A 29 4.19 10.21 -11.21
N ASP A 30 3.93 9.84 -9.95
CA ASP A 30 3.00 8.77 -9.60
C ASP A 30 1.55 9.27 -9.61
N SER A 31 1.28 10.43 -9.02
CA SER A 31 -0.07 10.98 -8.93
C SER A 31 -0.67 11.23 -10.32
N ALA A 32 0.10 11.82 -11.24
CA ALA A 32 -0.34 12.04 -12.61
C ALA A 32 -0.66 10.72 -13.33
N ARG A 33 0.23 9.72 -13.22
CA ARG A 33 0.04 8.40 -13.84
C ARG A 33 -1.14 7.65 -13.27
N LEU A 34 -1.38 7.75 -11.95
CA LEU A 34 -2.39 6.95 -11.27
C LEU A 34 -3.82 7.52 -11.41
N ARG A 35 -3.99 8.77 -11.83
CA ARG A 35 -5.32 9.36 -12.11
C ARG A 35 -6.17 8.51 -13.05
N ARG A 36 -5.56 7.83 -14.02
CA ARG A 36 -6.28 6.97 -14.99
C ARG A 36 -6.99 5.75 -14.37
N PHE A 37 -6.60 5.35 -13.17
CA PHE A 37 -7.21 4.22 -12.46
C PHE A 37 -8.42 4.64 -11.61
N ALA A 38 -8.70 5.94 -11.50
CA ALA A 38 -9.81 6.48 -10.70
C ALA A 38 -9.83 5.95 -9.25
N LEU A 39 -8.67 5.62 -8.69
CA LEU A 39 -8.56 5.16 -7.31
C LEU A 39 -8.76 6.34 -6.35
N PRO A 40 -9.53 6.15 -5.26
CA PRO A 40 -9.62 7.14 -4.19
C PRO A 40 -8.25 7.52 -3.64
N LEU A 41 -8.01 8.82 -3.53
CA LEU A 41 -6.81 9.42 -2.94
C LEU A 41 -7.20 10.23 -1.70
N VAL A 42 -6.29 10.30 -0.74
CA VAL A 42 -6.44 11.11 0.47
C VAL A 42 -5.39 12.20 0.47
N THR A 43 -5.80 13.42 0.79
CA THR A 43 -4.88 14.53 1.08
C THR A 43 -4.75 14.67 2.59
N LEU A 44 -3.52 14.53 3.08
CA LEU A 44 -3.19 14.69 4.50
C LEU A 44 -2.35 15.95 4.67
N LEU A 45 -2.82 16.86 5.53
CA LEU A 45 -2.07 18.04 5.95
C LEU A 45 -1.15 17.67 7.11
N GLN A 46 0.12 18.03 7.00
CA GLN A 46 1.11 17.81 8.05
C GLN A 46 1.98 19.05 8.24
N PRO A 47 2.55 19.28 9.44
CA PRO A 47 3.58 20.29 9.63
C PRO A 47 4.76 20.05 8.69
N GLY A 48 5.00 21.01 7.80
CA GLY A 48 6.18 21.09 6.95
C GLY A 48 7.31 21.90 7.60
N GLU A 49 8.42 22.02 6.88
CA GLU A 49 9.57 22.78 7.35
C GLU A 49 9.24 24.28 7.49
N GLY A 50 9.70 24.91 8.57
CA GLY A 50 9.46 26.34 8.81
C GLY A 50 8.04 26.69 9.28
N GLY A 51 7.24 25.69 9.72
CA GLY A 51 5.90 25.92 10.27
C GLY A 51 4.79 26.05 9.24
N GLN A 52 5.11 25.95 7.95
CA GLN A 52 4.13 25.87 6.87
C GLN A 52 3.46 24.50 6.83
N MET A 53 2.17 24.42 6.47
CA MET A 53 1.51 23.15 6.24
C MET A 53 1.94 22.55 4.91
N ALA A 54 2.27 21.26 4.90
CA ALA A 54 2.57 20.48 3.71
C ALA A 54 1.42 19.52 3.41
N GLU A 55 1.02 19.47 2.14
CA GLU A 55 0.04 18.52 1.63
C GLU A 55 0.72 17.25 1.16
N LEU A 56 0.27 16.12 1.69
CA LEU A 56 0.65 14.80 1.23
C LEU A 56 -0.53 14.15 0.52
N LEU A 57 -0.32 13.76 -0.73
CA LEU A 57 -1.28 12.95 -1.47
C LEU A 57 -0.96 11.47 -1.25
N LEU A 58 -1.94 10.67 -0.84
CA LEU A 58 -1.77 9.24 -0.54
C LEU A 58 -2.81 8.40 -1.29
N LEU A 59 -2.45 7.16 -1.64
CA LEU A 59 -3.45 6.13 -1.93
C LEU A 59 -4.31 5.92 -0.67
N ALA A 60 -5.62 5.93 -0.86
CA ALA A 60 -6.55 5.70 0.24
C ALA A 60 -6.44 4.26 0.79
N THR A 61 -7.02 4.06 1.98
CA THR A 61 -7.27 2.75 2.57
C THR A 61 -8.75 2.46 2.67
N ARG A 62 -9.08 1.18 2.76
CA ARG A 62 -10.39 0.66 3.17
C ARG A 62 -10.20 -0.44 4.21
N ARG A 63 -11.27 -0.83 4.89
CA ARG A 63 -11.28 -2.10 5.63
C ARG A 63 -11.73 -3.23 4.72
N ASP A 64 -11.13 -4.39 4.85
CA ASP A 64 -11.65 -5.63 4.28
C ASP A 64 -12.74 -6.23 5.21
N PRO A 65 -13.42 -7.33 4.81
CA PRO A 65 -14.46 -7.94 5.64
C PRO A 65 -13.99 -8.39 7.03
N GLU A 66 -12.71 -8.73 7.16
CA GLU A 66 -12.07 -9.14 8.41
C GLU A 66 -11.64 -7.94 9.28
N GLY A 67 -11.81 -6.72 8.78
CA GLY A 67 -11.51 -5.48 9.48
C GLY A 67 -10.07 -4.99 9.28
N THR A 68 -9.24 -5.73 8.56
CA THR A 68 -7.87 -5.35 8.22
C THR A 68 -7.89 -4.13 7.33
N ARG A 69 -7.04 -3.16 7.64
CA ARG A 69 -6.92 -1.95 6.84
C ARG A 69 -5.98 -2.20 5.66
N VAL A 70 -6.51 -2.09 4.46
CA VAL A 70 -5.81 -2.40 3.22
C VAL A 70 -5.82 -1.20 2.27
N CYS A 71 -4.81 -1.14 1.40
CA CYS A 71 -4.73 -0.20 0.30
C CYS A 71 -5.98 -0.32 -0.59
N ILE A 72 -6.49 0.81 -1.07
CA ILE A 72 -7.64 0.85 -1.97
C ILE A 72 -7.43 0.08 -3.28
N ALA A 73 -6.16 -0.09 -3.69
CA ALA A 73 -5.78 -0.86 -4.87
C ALA A 73 -5.79 -2.39 -4.66
N LEU A 74 -5.97 -2.88 -3.43
CA LEU A 74 -6.06 -4.32 -3.19
C LEU A 74 -7.43 -4.84 -3.65
N ALA A 75 -7.39 -5.74 -4.63
CA ALA A 75 -8.51 -6.55 -5.03
C ALA A 75 -8.42 -7.94 -4.36
N GLY A 76 -9.56 -8.47 -3.92
CA GLY A 76 -9.64 -9.76 -3.23
C GLY A 76 -9.28 -9.68 -1.74
N LYS A 77 -8.87 -10.82 -1.17
CA LYS A 77 -8.65 -11.02 0.27
C LYS A 77 -7.21 -11.45 0.59
N VAL A 78 -6.61 -10.77 1.56
CA VAL A 78 -5.23 -11.01 2.03
C VAL A 78 -5.06 -12.48 2.44
N GLY A 79 -3.98 -13.11 2.00
CA GLY A 79 -3.70 -14.52 2.29
C GLY A 79 -4.51 -15.56 1.49
N GLU A 80 -5.50 -15.13 0.71
CA GLU A 80 -6.32 -16.00 -0.15
C GLU A 80 -6.12 -15.63 -1.63
N ALA A 81 -7.20 -15.37 -2.37
CA ALA A 81 -7.14 -14.83 -3.72
C ALA A 81 -7.13 -13.29 -3.65
N CYS A 82 -5.96 -12.68 -3.82
CA CYS A 82 -5.83 -11.22 -3.90
C CYS A 82 -4.73 -10.76 -4.85
N GLY A 83 -4.79 -9.50 -5.26
CA GLY A 83 -3.77 -8.85 -6.07
C GLY A 83 -3.93 -7.33 -6.09
N CYS A 84 -2.84 -6.63 -6.41
CA CYS A 84 -2.89 -5.19 -6.60
C CYS A 84 -3.44 -4.87 -7.99
N SER A 85 -4.53 -4.13 -8.08
CA SER A 85 -5.15 -3.76 -9.37
C SER A 85 -4.28 -2.85 -10.24
N ILE A 86 -3.24 -2.24 -9.65
CA ILE A 86 -2.26 -1.38 -10.32
C ILE A 86 -0.84 -1.96 -10.25
N TYR A 87 -0.69 -3.29 -10.22
CA TYR A 87 0.60 -3.94 -9.96
C TYR A 87 1.74 -3.48 -10.89
N GLU A 88 1.47 -3.37 -12.19
CA GLU A 88 2.43 -2.88 -13.20
C GLU A 88 2.74 -1.37 -13.03
N ASP A 89 1.74 -0.62 -12.58
CA ASP A 89 1.76 0.83 -12.45
C ASP A 89 2.15 1.35 -11.06
N ARG A 90 2.52 0.42 -10.16
CA ARG A 90 2.83 0.67 -8.75
C ARG A 90 3.60 1.98 -8.55
N PRO A 91 3.20 2.82 -7.59
CA PRO A 91 3.93 4.04 -7.27
C PRO A 91 5.34 3.72 -6.79
N LEU A 92 6.22 4.71 -6.80
CA LEU A 92 7.63 4.59 -6.44
C LEU A 92 7.83 3.88 -5.10
N LEU A 93 7.07 4.24 -4.07
CA LEU A 93 7.19 3.61 -2.75
C LEU A 93 6.80 2.13 -2.75
N CYS A 94 5.76 1.73 -3.51
CA CYS A 94 5.42 0.33 -3.68
C CYS A 94 6.46 -0.47 -4.47
N ARG A 95 7.17 0.18 -5.41
CA ARG A 95 8.29 -0.45 -6.16
C ARG A 95 9.57 -0.56 -5.32
N LYS A 96 9.80 0.37 -4.40
CA LYS A 96 10.94 0.33 -3.47
C LYS A 96 10.81 -0.77 -2.42
N PHE A 97 9.59 -1.21 -2.12
CA PHE A 97 9.33 -2.33 -1.22
C PHE A 97 10.01 -3.61 -1.74
N GLN A 98 10.94 -4.17 -0.95
CA GLN A 98 11.71 -5.34 -1.36
C GLN A 98 11.04 -6.63 -0.92
N VAL A 99 10.74 -7.50 -1.88
CA VAL A 99 10.12 -8.80 -1.59
C VAL A 99 11.11 -9.66 -0.80
N GLY A 100 10.68 -10.05 0.40
CA GLY A 100 11.39 -10.94 1.31
C GLY A 100 12.44 -10.29 2.22
N ASP A 101 12.54 -8.97 2.19
CA ASP A 101 13.28 -8.20 3.20
C ASP A 101 12.58 -8.20 4.57
N THR A 102 13.14 -7.46 5.52
CA THR A 102 12.58 -7.29 6.86
C THR A 102 11.15 -6.76 6.85
N LEU A 103 10.85 -5.70 6.07
CA LEU A 103 9.52 -5.09 6.01
C LEU A 103 8.50 -6.04 5.38
N CYS A 104 8.91 -6.82 4.37
CA CYS A 104 8.07 -7.86 3.78
C CYS A 104 7.71 -8.93 4.79
N ARG A 105 8.68 -9.41 5.57
CA ARG A 105 8.44 -10.42 6.61
C ARG A 105 7.59 -9.88 7.75
N GLU A 106 7.79 -8.63 8.15
CA GLU A 106 6.96 -7.96 9.14
C GLU A 106 5.51 -7.80 8.68
N ALA A 107 5.30 -7.32 7.45
CA ALA A 107 3.98 -7.23 6.86
C ALA A 107 3.30 -8.61 6.83
N ARG A 108 4.02 -9.66 6.41
CA ARG A 108 3.51 -11.03 6.42
C ARG A 108 3.13 -11.50 7.82
N ARG A 109 3.97 -11.28 8.83
CA ARG A 109 3.68 -11.67 10.22
C ARG A 109 2.44 -10.99 10.80
N ARG A 110 2.24 -9.70 10.51
CA ARG A 110 1.05 -8.95 10.95
C ARG A 110 -0.25 -9.58 10.47
N GLU A 111 -0.22 -10.10 9.25
CA GLU A 111 -1.36 -10.75 8.61
C GLU A 111 -1.40 -12.28 8.83
N GLY A 112 -0.53 -12.82 9.70
CA GLY A 112 -0.47 -14.26 9.97
C GLY A 112 0.03 -15.12 8.80
N LEU A 113 0.72 -14.51 7.82
CA LEU A 113 1.22 -15.19 6.63
C LEU A 113 2.59 -15.87 6.89
N PRO A 114 2.90 -16.98 6.20
CA PRO A 114 4.18 -17.69 6.37
C PRO A 114 5.39 -16.83 6.01
N VAL A 115 6.48 -16.89 6.79
CA VAL A 115 7.77 -16.24 6.50
C VAL A 115 8.83 -17.29 6.23
#